data_AF-A0A2V7Z943-F1
#
_entry.id   AF-A0A2V7Z943-F1
#
_cell.length_a   1.000
_cell.length_b   1.000
_cell.length_c   1.000
_cell.angle_alpha   90.00
_cell.angle_beta   90.00
_cell.angle_gamma   90.00
#
_symmetry.space_group_name_H-M   'P 1'
#
loop_
_entity.id
_entity.type
_entity.pdbx_description
1 polymer ?
#
loop_
_entity_poly.entity_id
_entity_poly.type
_entity_poly.pdbx_seq_one_letter_code
_entity_poly.pdbx_strand_id
1 'polypeptide(L)'
;MLPIGDDNSDRTLTPVVNYLLILVNVLVFVLFQGLGSNERFTYAFSTVPKEIVTGHDVAEPVTIKDPVSGEVAGTVQLEPTPIPVYLTLITSMFMHGGIAHIFGNMLYLWIFGDNVEDALGHLRYLIFYLVCGVIAGLSHVFSTVAFGGNPYLPSLGASGAISGVLAGYLLLFPRRRVRVIVFRTIQEVTAIWAIGIWFVFQLISGIGVLGGG
;
A
#
# COMPACT_ATOMS: atom_id res chain seq x y z
N MET A 1 -16.00 6.33 -7.57
CA MET A 1 -16.24 5.02 -8.22
C MET A 1 -15.56 3.96 -7.40
N LEU A 2 -16.22 2.84 -7.13
CA LEU A 2 -15.62 1.72 -6.38
C LEU A 2 -15.57 0.49 -7.30
N PRO A 3 -14.38 -0.03 -7.67
CA PRO A 3 -14.31 -1.27 -8.44
C PRO A 3 -14.79 -2.45 -7.59
N ILE A 4 -15.54 -3.36 -8.21
CA ILE A 4 -16.09 -4.56 -7.56
C ILE A 4 -15.68 -5.86 -8.26
N GLY A 5 -15.03 -5.75 -9.42
CA GLY A 5 -14.54 -6.87 -10.19
C GLY A 5 -14.19 -6.45 -11.61
N ASP A 6 -13.54 -7.35 -12.32
CA ASP A 6 -13.17 -7.18 -13.73
C ASP A 6 -13.57 -8.41 -14.55
N ASP A 7 -13.21 -8.39 -15.82
CA ASP A 7 -13.43 -9.49 -16.76
C ASP A 7 -12.31 -10.52 -16.65
N ASN A 8 -12.67 -11.70 -16.14
CA ASN A 8 -11.79 -12.84 -15.88
C ASN A 8 -12.05 -14.03 -16.84
N SER A 9 -12.73 -13.80 -17.96
CA SER A 9 -13.24 -14.86 -18.84
C SER A 9 -12.16 -15.71 -19.55
N ASP A 10 -10.94 -15.21 -19.67
CA ASP A 10 -9.82 -15.85 -20.35
C ASP A 10 -8.68 -16.28 -19.41
N ARG A 11 -8.87 -16.17 -18.09
CA ARG A 11 -7.88 -16.60 -17.09
C ARG A 11 -7.66 -18.11 -17.19
N THR A 12 -6.39 -18.53 -17.20
CA THR A 12 -6.01 -19.95 -17.37
C THR A 12 -5.37 -20.55 -16.12
N LEU A 13 -4.70 -19.72 -15.31
CA LEU A 13 -4.03 -20.10 -14.08
C LEU A 13 -4.90 -19.82 -12.86
N THR A 14 -4.73 -20.67 -11.83
CA THR A 14 -5.28 -20.37 -10.50
C THR A 14 -4.32 -19.41 -9.79
N PRO A 15 -4.75 -18.22 -9.35
CA PRO A 15 -3.86 -17.19 -8.82
C PRO A 15 -3.47 -17.47 -7.35
N VAL A 16 -2.72 -18.54 -7.14
CA VAL A 16 -2.36 -19.04 -5.80
C VAL A 16 -1.48 -18.05 -5.04
N VAL A 17 -0.60 -17.33 -5.72
CA VAL A 17 0.27 -16.34 -5.05
C VAL A 17 -0.55 -15.15 -4.60
N ASN A 18 -1.46 -14.65 -5.42
CA ASN A 18 -2.37 -13.57 -5.06
C ASN A 18 -3.21 -13.94 -3.84
N TYR A 19 -3.78 -15.15 -3.82
CA TYR A 19 -4.53 -15.65 -2.66
C TYR A 19 -3.66 -15.79 -1.42
N LEU A 20 -2.42 -16.26 -1.54
CA LEU A 20 -1.48 -16.35 -0.43
C LEU A 20 -1.10 -14.97 0.11
N LEU A 21 -0.86 -13.98 -0.76
CA LEU A 21 -0.58 -12.61 -0.34
C LEU A 21 -1.77 -12.03 0.43
N ILE A 22 -3.00 -12.21 -0.06
CA ILE A 22 -4.22 -11.78 0.63
C ILE A 22 -4.32 -12.47 2.00
N LEU A 23 -4.15 -13.81 2.02
CA LEU A 23 -4.22 -14.59 3.25
C LEU A 23 -3.21 -14.13 4.28
N VAL A 24 -1.94 -13.92 3.90
CA VAL A 24 -0.89 -13.47 4.81
C VAL A 24 -1.22 -12.09 5.38
N ASN A 25 -1.68 -11.15 4.56
CA ASN A 25 -2.09 -9.82 5.02
C ASN A 25 -3.22 -9.90 6.05
N VAL A 26 -4.24 -10.72 5.77
CA VAL A 26 -5.37 -10.93 6.69
C VAL A 26 -4.91 -11.59 7.99
N LEU A 27 -4.08 -12.64 7.92
CA LEU A 27 -3.55 -13.32 9.11
C LEU A 27 -2.69 -12.39 9.96
N VAL A 28 -1.83 -11.58 9.34
CA VAL A 28 -1.01 -10.57 10.03
C VAL A 28 -1.89 -9.56 10.76
N PHE A 29 -2.90 -9.01 10.08
CA PHE A 29 -3.79 -8.01 10.65
C PHE A 29 -4.66 -8.57 11.79
N VAL A 30 -5.18 -9.79 11.65
CA VAL A 30 -6.05 -10.41 12.65
C VAL A 30 -5.24 -10.91 13.85
N LEU A 31 -4.20 -11.72 13.59
CA LEU A 31 -3.50 -12.45 14.66
C LEU A 31 -2.45 -11.60 15.38
N PHE A 32 -1.75 -10.73 14.65
CA PHE A 32 -0.63 -9.97 15.22
C PHE A 32 -0.98 -8.50 15.49
N GLN A 33 -1.69 -7.84 14.56
CA GLN A 33 -2.14 -6.46 14.78
C GLN A 33 -3.42 -6.36 15.63
N GLY A 34 -4.05 -7.49 16.00
CA GLY A 34 -5.24 -7.50 16.84
C GLY A 34 -6.41 -6.74 16.23
N LEU A 35 -6.67 -6.93 14.94
CA LEU A 35 -7.66 -6.14 14.17
C LEU A 35 -7.36 -4.63 14.14
N GLY A 36 -6.08 -4.26 14.28
CA GLY A 36 -5.60 -2.88 14.28
C GLY A 36 -5.49 -2.26 15.68
N SER A 37 -5.77 -2.98 16.75
CA SER A 37 -5.63 -2.44 18.12
C SER A 37 -4.20 -2.54 18.68
N ASN A 38 -3.34 -3.37 18.09
CA ASN A 38 -1.96 -3.55 18.53
C ASN A 38 -1.03 -2.60 17.75
N GLU A 39 -1.06 -1.33 18.13
CA GLU A 39 -0.20 -0.28 17.55
C GLU A 39 1.28 -0.61 17.75
N ARG A 40 1.64 -1.23 18.88
CA ARG A 40 3.00 -1.62 19.19
C ARG A 40 3.59 -2.56 18.14
N PHE A 41 2.89 -3.65 17.83
CA PHE A 41 3.32 -4.55 16.77
C PHE A 41 3.29 -3.85 15.40
N THR A 42 2.26 -3.05 15.15
CA THR A 42 2.11 -2.35 13.88
C THR A 42 3.31 -1.45 13.59
N TYR A 43 3.73 -0.63 14.55
CA TYR A 43 4.84 0.31 14.36
C TYR A 43 6.20 -0.36 14.39
N ALA A 44 6.41 -1.42 15.20
CA ALA A 44 7.67 -2.18 15.20
C ALA A 44 8.00 -2.85 13.85
N PHE A 45 7.01 -3.07 12.98
CA PHE A 45 7.19 -3.66 11.64
C PHE A 45 6.89 -2.68 10.50
N SER A 46 6.66 -1.40 10.81
CA SER A 46 6.44 -0.33 9.83
C SER A 46 7.77 0.26 9.36
N THR A 47 7.78 0.88 8.19
CA THR A 47 8.98 1.53 7.67
C THR A 47 9.03 2.97 8.15
N VAL A 48 10.04 3.34 8.93
CA VAL A 48 10.29 4.73 9.32
C VAL A 48 11.40 5.32 8.44
N PRO A 49 11.16 6.42 7.69
CA PRO A 49 12.18 7.01 6.82
C PRO A 49 13.50 7.34 7.52
N LYS A 50 13.44 7.85 8.76
CA LYS A 50 14.62 8.16 9.57
C LYS A 50 15.48 6.93 9.80
N GLU A 51 14.86 5.80 10.13
CA GLU A 51 15.56 4.54 10.41
C GLU A 51 16.22 4.00 9.14
N ILE A 52 15.52 4.02 8.00
CA ILE A 52 16.09 3.60 6.72
C ILE A 52 17.30 4.44 6.32
N VAL A 53 17.22 5.76 6.49
CA VAL A 53 18.32 6.68 6.12
C VAL A 53 19.52 6.51 7.05
N THR A 54 19.29 6.30 8.34
CA THR A 54 20.37 6.22 9.34
C THR A 54 20.90 4.81 9.57
N GLY A 55 20.13 3.78 9.22
CA GLY A 55 20.40 2.39 9.56
C GLY A 55 20.19 2.06 11.04
N HIS A 56 19.58 2.98 11.81
CA HIS A 56 19.40 2.86 13.26
C HIS A 56 17.93 2.91 13.62
N ASP A 57 17.52 1.97 14.46
CA ASP A 57 16.16 1.88 15.02
C ASP A 57 15.89 3.04 15.98
N VAL A 58 14.71 3.66 15.88
CA VAL A 58 14.33 4.83 16.67
C VAL A 58 13.13 4.46 17.54
N ALA A 59 13.39 4.15 18.81
CA ALA A 59 12.37 3.73 19.77
C ALA A 59 12.00 4.84 20.77
N GLU A 60 11.64 6.02 20.27
CA GLU A 60 11.31 7.19 21.10
C GLU A 60 9.95 7.81 20.72
N PRO A 61 9.28 8.50 21.66
CA PRO A 61 8.08 9.26 21.35
C PRO A 61 8.42 10.46 20.44
N VAL A 62 7.77 10.54 19.29
CA VAL A 62 7.97 11.62 18.33
C VAL A 62 6.74 12.51 18.32
N THR A 63 6.95 13.79 18.61
CA THR A 63 5.89 14.81 18.51
C THR A 63 5.70 15.23 17.06
N ILE A 64 4.50 15.03 16.53
CA ILE A 64 4.07 15.54 15.24
C ILE A 64 3.62 16.99 15.44
N LYS A 65 4.24 17.90 14.70
CA LYS A 65 3.77 19.28 14.59
C LYS A 65 3.04 19.46 13.27
N ASP A 66 1.95 20.20 13.30
CA ASP A 66 1.26 20.67 12.11
C ASP A 66 2.22 21.55 11.30
N PRO A 67 2.44 21.25 10.00
CA PRO A 67 3.38 22.02 9.17
C PRO A 67 3.01 23.50 9.00
N VAL A 68 1.71 23.82 9.06
CA VAL A 68 1.14 25.15 8.79
C VAL A 68 1.07 25.98 10.07
N SER A 69 0.49 25.42 11.13
CA SER A 69 0.25 26.13 12.39
C SER A 69 1.41 26.00 13.38
N GLY A 70 2.28 25.00 13.21
CA GLY A 70 3.35 24.67 14.14
C GLY A 70 2.86 24.07 15.47
N GLU A 71 1.55 23.92 15.65
CA GLU A 71 0.95 23.32 16.84
C GLU A 71 1.21 21.82 16.90
N VAL A 72 1.17 21.24 18.10
CA VAL A 72 1.31 19.79 18.26
C VAL A 72 0.04 19.10 17.77
N ALA A 73 0.14 18.44 16.62
CA ALA A 73 -0.94 17.65 16.05
C ALA A 73 -1.10 16.29 16.76
N GLY A 74 -0.04 15.78 17.39
CA GLY A 74 -0.08 14.54 18.17
C GLY A 74 1.31 14.01 18.52
N THR A 75 1.37 12.85 19.15
CA THR A 75 2.62 12.13 19.42
C THR A 75 2.47 10.70 18.89
N VAL A 76 3.45 10.24 18.12
CA VAL A 76 3.56 8.84 17.69
C VAL A 76 4.62 8.18 18.55
N GLN A 77 4.26 7.05 19.16
CA GLN A 77 5.22 6.20 19.84
C GLN A 77 5.85 5.28 18.79
N LEU A 78 7.12 5.52 18.46
CA LEU A 78 7.89 4.55 17.68
C LEU A 78 8.32 3.40 18.60
N GLU A 79 8.40 2.21 18.02
CA GLU A 79 8.58 0.97 18.75
C GLU A 79 9.77 0.21 18.18
N PRO A 80 10.61 -0.39 19.04
CA PRO A 80 11.82 -1.05 18.58
C PRO A 80 11.48 -2.25 17.70
N THR A 81 12.21 -2.39 16.60
CA THR A 81 12.02 -3.50 15.67
C THR A 81 12.90 -4.70 16.03
N PRO A 82 12.36 -5.93 16.06
CA PRO A 82 13.17 -7.12 16.36
C PRO A 82 13.99 -7.63 15.16
N ILE A 83 13.87 -6.97 14.00
CA ILE A 83 14.52 -7.33 12.75
C ILE A 83 15.46 -6.19 12.29
N PRO A 84 16.40 -6.46 11.37
CA PRO A 84 17.15 -5.38 10.74
C PRO A 84 16.21 -4.32 10.15
N VAL A 85 16.49 -3.04 10.43
CA VAL A 85 15.71 -1.88 9.97
C VAL A 85 15.42 -1.93 8.46
N TYR A 86 16.36 -2.35 7.63
CA TYR A 86 16.12 -2.43 6.18
C TYR A 86 15.06 -3.48 5.78
N LEU A 87 14.82 -4.50 6.60
CA LEU A 87 13.76 -5.48 6.35
C LEU A 87 12.37 -4.92 6.64
N THR A 88 12.25 -3.78 7.34
CA THR A 88 10.95 -3.13 7.52
C THR A 88 10.35 -2.69 6.19
N LEU A 89 11.17 -2.42 5.16
CA LEU A 89 10.71 -2.14 3.79
C LEU A 89 9.85 -3.26 3.20
N ILE A 90 10.05 -4.49 3.68
CA ILE A 90 9.27 -5.66 3.26
C ILE A 90 8.14 -5.91 4.27
N THR A 91 8.41 -5.91 5.58
CA THR A 91 7.37 -6.22 6.57
C THR A 91 6.27 -5.18 6.62
N SER A 92 6.59 -3.91 6.34
CA SER A 92 5.61 -2.82 6.33
C SER A 92 4.56 -3.01 5.24
N MET A 93 4.89 -3.76 4.17
CA MET A 93 3.93 -4.13 3.12
C MET A 93 2.76 -4.96 3.66
N PHE A 94 2.92 -5.61 4.82
CA PHE A 94 1.90 -6.46 5.44
C PHE A 94 1.20 -5.82 6.65
N MET A 95 1.65 -4.63 7.08
CA MET A 95 1.04 -3.89 8.18
C MET A 95 -0.09 -2.99 7.69
N HIS A 96 -1.20 -2.93 8.42
CA HIS A 96 -2.34 -2.08 8.06
C HIS A 96 -2.81 -1.23 9.23
N GLY A 97 -3.08 0.05 8.96
CA GLY A 97 -3.47 1.03 9.99
C GLY A 97 -4.94 0.97 10.42
N GLY A 98 -5.70 -0.05 9.98
CA GLY A 98 -7.10 -0.24 10.36
C GLY A 98 -7.90 -1.04 9.34
N ILE A 99 -9.15 -1.34 9.70
CA ILE A 99 -10.04 -2.23 8.93
C ILE A 99 -10.30 -1.70 7.52
N ALA A 100 -10.61 -0.40 7.38
CA ALA A 100 -10.85 0.20 6.07
C ALA A 100 -9.61 0.15 5.16
N HIS A 101 -8.42 0.28 5.75
CA HIS A 101 -7.15 0.24 5.02
C HIS A 101 -6.88 -1.16 4.47
N ILE A 102 -6.98 -2.21 5.29
CA ILE A 102 -6.80 -3.59 4.81
C ILE A 102 -7.90 -3.99 3.81
N PHE A 103 -9.16 -3.64 4.07
CA PHE A 103 -10.26 -3.94 3.17
C PHE A 103 -10.02 -3.34 1.78
N GLY A 104 -9.61 -2.07 1.71
CA GLY A 104 -9.25 -1.43 0.45
C GLY A 104 -8.13 -2.16 -0.27
N ASN A 105 -7.01 -2.42 0.41
CA ASN A 105 -5.87 -3.11 -0.20
C ASN A 105 -6.25 -4.50 -0.73
N MET A 106 -6.96 -5.30 0.07
CA MET A 106 -7.35 -6.66 -0.35
C MET A 106 -8.38 -6.63 -1.47
N LEU A 107 -9.29 -5.65 -1.52
CA LEU A 107 -10.23 -5.48 -2.63
C LEU A 107 -9.50 -5.25 -3.95
N TYR A 108 -8.54 -4.32 -3.99
CA TYR A 108 -7.79 -4.06 -5.22
C TYR A 108 -6.90 -5.24 -5.62
N LEU A 109 -6.25 -5.89 -4.64
CA LEU A 109 -5.43 -7.06 -4.90
C LEU A 109 -6.27 -8.25 -5.40
N TRP A 110 -7.49 -8.41 -4.87
CA TRP A 110 -8.46 -9.41 -5.31
C TRP A 110 -8.96 -9.17 -6.74
N ILE A 111 -9.23 -7.92 -7.11
CA ILE A 111 -9.79 -7.59 -8.42
C ILE A 111 -8.73 -7.63 -9.52
N PHE A 112 -7.51 -7.18 -9.24
CA PHE A 112 -6.51 -6.95 -10.30
C PHE A 112 -5.29 -7.88 -10.21
N GLY A 113 -4.98 -8.41 -9.03
CA GLY A 113 -3.78 -9.20 -8.80
C GLY A 113 -3.80 -10.56 -9.48
N ASP A 114 -4.97 -11.18 -9.60
CA ASP A 114 -5.15 -12.47 -10.27
C ASP A 114 -4.81 -12.43 -11.75
N ASN A 115 -5.24 -11.39 -12.48
CA ASN A 115 -4.95 -11.23 -13.90
C ASN A 115 -3.46 -10.94 -14.17
N VAL A 116 -2.80 -10.19 -13.29
CA VAL A 116 -1.36 -9.95 -13.40
C VAL A 116 -0.57 -11.22 -13.08
N GLU A 117 -1.04 -12.03 -12.13
CA GLU A 117 -0.45 -13.35 -11.86
C GLU A 117 -0.64 -14.31 -13.04
N ASP A 118 -1.81 -14.33 -13.67
CA ASP A 118 -2.07 -15.15 -14.86
C ASP A 118 -1.12 -14.78 -16.01
N ALA A 119 -0.90 -13.49 -16.24
CA ALA A 119 -0.01 -13.00 -17.29
C ALA A 119 1.49 -13.23 -17.02
N LEU A 120 1.94 -13.11 -15.76
CA LEU A 120 3.35 -13.22 -15.40
C LEU A 120 3.77 -14.64 -14.98
N GLY A 121 2.82 -15.44 -14.50
CA GLY A 121 3.08 -16.66 -13.75
C GLY A 121 3.47 -16.41 -12.29
N HIS A 122 3.29 -17.42 -11.44
CA HIS A 122 3.41 -17.34 -9.97
C HIS A 122 4.70 -16.66 -9.47
N LEU A 123 5.87 -17.16 -9.89
CA LEU A 123 7.15 -16.68 -9.36
C LEU A 123 7.46 -15.24 -9.78
N ARG A 124 7.20 -14.91 -11.05
CA ARG A 124 7.45 -13.55 -11.57
C ARG A 124 6.49 -12.55 -10.94
N TYR A 125 5.25 -12.94 -10.72
CA TYR A 125 4.27 -12.11 -10.01
C TYR A 125 4.69 -11.84 -8.56
N LEU A 126 5.15 -12.86 -7.82
CA LEU A 126 5.64 -12.67 -6.45
C LEU A 126 6.82 -11.68 -6.40
N ILE A 127 7.82 -11.89 -7.27
CA ILE A 127 8.98 -11.00 -7.36
C ILE A 127 8.54 -9.59 -7.74
N PHE A 128 7.65 -9.45 -8.72
CA PHE A 128 7.11 -8.17 -9.16
C PHE A 128 6.41 -7.44 -8.00
N TYR A 129 5.54 -8.12 -7.25
CA TYR A 129 4.86 -7.55 -6.09
C TYR A 129 5.84 -7.04 -5.02
N LEU A 130 6.83 -7.86 -4.66
CA LEU A 130 7.83 -7.50 -3.65
C LEU A 130 8.72 -6.33 -4.10
N VAL A 131 9.18 -6.35 -5.35
CA VAL A 131 10.01 -5.27 -5.92
C VAL A 131 9.22 -3.97 -5.97
N CYS A 132 7.96 -3.99 -6.42
CA CYS A 132 7.11 -2.79 -6.42
C CYS A 132 6.91 -2.23 -5.00
N GLY A 133 6.70 -3.10 -4.00
CA GLY A 133 6.57 -2.68 -2.61
C GLY A 133 7.83 -2.00 -2.08
N VAL A 134 9.00 -2.62 -2.29
CA VAL A 134 10.30 -2.04 -1.88
C VAL A 134 10.59 -0.72 -2.59
N ILE A 135 10.35 -0.64 -3.91
CA ILE A 135 10.52 0.60 -4.67
C ILE A 135 9.58 1.68 -4.13
N ALA A 136 8.33 1.36 -3.84
CA ALA A 136 7.38 2.32 -3.26
C ALA A 136 7.84 2.81 -1.87
N GLY A 137 8.29 1.90 -1.00
CA GLY A 137 8.85 2.24 0.31
C GLY A 137 10.06 3.17 0.18
N LEU A 138 11.02 2.84 -0.68
CA LEU A 138 12.19 3.69 -0.95
C LEU A 138 11.81 5.03 -1.57
N SER A 139 10.78 5.07 -2.42
CA SER A 139 10.28 6.30 -3.03
C SER A 139 9.66 7.22 -1.98
N HIS A 140 8.94 6.65 -1.00
CA HIS A 140 8.41 7.37 0.15
C HIS A 140 9.53 7.89 1.08
N VAL A 141 10.56 7.09 1.36
CA VAL A 141 11.73 7.55 2.12
C VAL A 141 12.42 8.69 1.39
N PHE A 142 12.68 8.53 0.09
CA PHE A 142 13.31 9.56 -0.73
C PHE A 142 12.48 10.85 -0.76
N SER A 143 11.17 10.78 -1.01
CA SER A 143 10.33 11.98 -1.06
C SER A 143 10.27 12.69 0.29
N THR A 144 10.23 11.95 1.40
CA THR A 144 10.24 12.52 2.75
C THR A 144 11.53 13.32 2.99
N VAL A 145 12.69 12.76 2.60
CA VAL A 145 13.97 13.45 2.76
C VAL A 145 14.13 14.62 1.79
N ALA A 146 13.74 14.44 0.52
CA ALA A 146 13.97 15.42 -0.54
C ALA A 146 13.06 16.64 -0.43
N PHE A 147 11.83 16.47 0.06
CA PHE A 147 10.81 17.53 0.14
C PHE A 147 10.55 18.01 1.57
N GLY A 148 11.39 17.62 2.54
CA GLY A 148 11.31 18.11 3.92
C GLY A 148 10.10 17.59 4.72
N GLY A 149 9.59 16.41 4.38
CA GLY A 149 8.57 15.72 5.16
C GLY A 149 9.08 15.26 6.53
N ASN A 150 8.18 14.92 7.45
CA ASN A 150 8.56 14.43 8.76
C ASN A 150 9.15 13.00 8.66
N PRO A 151 10.45 12.79 8.92
CA PRO A 151 11.12 11.51 8.69
C PRO A 151 10.76 10.44 9.74
N TYR A 152 10.04 10.82 10.79
CA TYR A 152 9.61 9.92 11.86
C TYR A 152 8.20 9.36 11.66
N LEU A 153 7.48 9.79 10.62
CA LEU A 153 6.16 9.24 10.33
C LEU A 153 6.31 7.84 9.72
N PRO A 154 5.84 6.77 10.41
CA PRO A 154 5.93 5.42 9.88
C PRO A 154 5.01 5.25 8.67
N SER A 155 5.50 4.50 7.68
CA SER A 155 4.77 4.11 6.49
C SER A 155 4.49 2.61 6.50
N LEU A 156 3.25 2.23 6.19
CA LEU A 156 2.75 0.86 6.24
C LEU A 156 1.62 0.65 5.23
N GLY A 157 1.48 -0.58 4.77
CA GLY A 157 0.43 -1.02 3.86
C GLY A 157 0.95 -1.66 2.59
N ALA A 158 0.14 -2.57 2.04
CA ALA A 158 0.37 -3.20 0.74
C ALA A 158 0.19 -2.23 -0.45
N SER A 159 -0.30 -1.01 -0.20
CA SER A 159 -0.73 -0.03 -1.21
C SER A 159 0.34 0.33 -2.25
N GLY A 160 1.60 0.40 -1.84
CA GLY A 160 2.74 0.63 -2.76
C GLY A 160 2.91 -0.51 -3.78
N ALA A 161 2.90 -1.76 -3.30
CA ALA A 161 2.97 -2.94 -4.16
C ALA A 161 1.73 -3.07 -5.05
N ILE A 162 0.54 -2.85 -4.48
CA ILE A 162 -0.73 -2.85 -5.22
C ILE A 162 -0.74 -1.79 -6.32
N SER A 163 -0.18 -0.60 -6.08
CA SER A 163 -0.07 0.43 -7.12
C SER A 163 0.79 -0.05 -8.30
N GLY A 164 1.87 -0.79 -8.02
CA GLY A 164 2.65 -1.48 -9.05
C GLY A 164 1.84 -2.54 -9.81
N VAL A 165 1.04 -3.34 -9.11
CA VAL A 165 0.10 -4.31 -9.72
C VAL A 165 -0.92 -3.62 -10.60
N LEU A 166 -1.50 -2.50 -10.17
CA LEU A 166 -2.45 -1.72 -10.97
C LEU A 166 -1.82 -1.13 -12.23
N ALA A 167 -0.58 -0.64 -12.12
CA ALA A 167 0.18 -0.19 -13.28
C ALA A 167 0.46 -1.34 -14.25
N GLY A 168 0.88 -2.51 -13.75
CA GLY A 168 1.05 -3.72 -14.55
C GLY A 168 -0.24 -4.16 -15.25
N TYR A 169 -1.35 -4.18 -14.52
CA TYR A 169 -2.68 -4.47 -15.05
C TYR A 169 -3.06 -3.49 -16.16
N LEU A 170 -2.83 -2.19 -15.97
CA LEU A 170 -3.11 -1.18 -17.00
C LEU A 170 -2.30 -1.37 -18.28
N LEU A 171 -1.04 -1.79 -18.17
CA LEU A 171 -0.18 -2.03 -19.33
C LEU A 171 -0.59 -3.29 -20.10
N LEU A 172 -0.98 -4.35 -19.39
CA LEU A 172 -1.37 -5.62 -19.99
C LEU A 172 -2.81 -5.61 -20.51
N PHE A 173 -3.71 -4.94 -19.79
CA PHE A 173 -5.16 -5.02 -19.99
C PHE A 173 -5.84 -3.64 -20.11
N PRO A 174 -5.30 -2.69 -20.89
CA PRO A 174 -5.79 -1.30 -20.89
C PRO A 174 -7.26 -1.18 -21.34
N ARG A 175 -7.75 -2.14 -22.13
CA ARG A 175 -9.10 -2.16 -22.68
C ARG A 175 -10.09 -3.08 -21.96
N ARG A 176 -9.65 -3.80 -20.91
CA ARG A 176 -10.57 -4.66 -20.16
C ARG A 176 -11.63 -3.87 -19.43
N ARG A 177 -12.79 -4.49 -19.26
CA ARG A 177 -13.92 -3.89 -18.55
C ARG A 177 -13.78 -4.16 -17.07
N VAL A 178 -13.83 -3.09 -16.29
CA VAL A 178 -13.89 -3.11 -14.84
C VAL A 178 -15.31 -2.73 -14.45
N ARG A 179 -15.96 -3.58 -13.66
CA ARG A 179 -17.25 -3.30 -13.05
C ARG A 179 -17.02 -2.38 -11.87
N VAL A 180 -17.64 -1.22 -11.91
CA VAL A 180 -17.55 -0.21 -10.86
C VAL A 180 -18.94 0.18 -10.37
N ILE A 181 -19.05 0.45 -9.08
CA ILE A 181 -20.23 1.09 -8.49
C ILE A 181 -20.06 2.60 -8.64
N VAL A 182 -21.03 3.22 -9.31
CA VAL A 182 -21.19 4.67 -9.41
C VAL A 182 -22.58 5.02 -8.90
N PHE A 183 -22.65 5.77 -7.79
CA PHE A 183 -23.87 6.06 -7.05
C PHE A 183 -24.65 4.77 -6.68
N ARG A 184 -25.75 4.48 -7.39
CA ARG A 184 -26.62 3.31 -7.17
C ARG A 184 -26.62 2.31 -8.33
N THR A 185 -25.74 2.51 -9.33
CA THR A 185 -25.70 1.67 -10.53
C THR A 185 -24.34 1.01 -10.68
N ILE A 186 -24.34 -0.23 -11.17
CA ILE A 186 -23.12 -0.92 -11.62
C ILE A 186 -22.90 -0.53 -13.07
N GLN A 187 -21.72 0.00 -13.36
CA GLN A 187 -21.32 0.37 -14.71
C GLN A 187 -20.05 -0.38 -15.08
N GLU A 188 -19.89 -0.65 -16.37
CA GLU A 188 -18.66 -1.20 -16.92
C GLU A 188 -17.86 -0.07 -17.56
N VAL A 189 -16.68 0.17 -17.03
CA VAL A 189 -15.74 1.15 -17.58
C VAL A 189 -14.44 0.46 -17.94
N THR A 190 -13.80 0.97 -18.98
CA THR A 190 -12.51 0.49 -19.40
C THR A 190 -11.45 0.73 -18.30
N ALA A 191 -10.57 -0.24 -18.08
CA ALA A 191 -9.52 -0.22 -17.07
C ALA A 191 -8.71 1.08 -17.08
N ILE A 192 -8.33 1.58 -18.26
CA ILE A 192 -7.60 2.85 -18.40
C ILE A 192 -8.29 4.03 -17.72
N TRP A 193 -9.63 4.11 -17.79
CA TRP A 193 -10.39 5.16 -17.15
C TRP A 193 -10.59 4.88 -15.66
N ALA A 194 -10.94 3.64 -15.32
CA ALA A 194 -11.19 3.24 -13.94
C ALA A 194 -9.95 3.39 -13.05
N ILE A 195 -8.78 2.95 -13.52
CA ILE A 195 -7.53 3.03 -12.74
C ILE A 195 -6.85 4.38 -12.99
N GLY A 196 -6.88 4.92 -14.22
CA GLY A 196 -6.22 6.19 -14.55
C GLY A 196 -6.81 7.38 -13.80
N ILE A 197 -8.14 7.51 -13.72
CA ILE A 197 -8.79 8.58 -12.95
C ILE A 197 -8.48 8.43 -11.45
N TRP A 198 -8.52 7.20 -10.94
CA TRP A 198 -8.17 6.93 -9.54
C TRP A 198 -6.71 7.31 -9.24
N PHE A 199 -5.78 6.96 -10.13
CA PHE A 199 -4.36 7.29 -9.98
C PHE A 199 -4.12 8.81 -10.01
N VAL A 200 -4.77 9.53 -10.92
CA VAL A 200 -4.69 11.01 -10.96
C VAL A 200 -5.23 11.61 -9.66
N PHE A 201 -6.33 11.08 -9.13
CA PHE A 201 -6.86 11.52 -7.84
C PHE A 201 -5.85 11.24 -6.70
N GLN A 202 -5.24 10.06 -6.65
CA GLN A 202 -4.20 9.74 -5.66
C GLN A 202 -2.99 10.68 -5.76
N LEU A 203 -2.55 11.02 -6.97
CA LEU A 203 -1.46 11.98 -7.16
C LEU A 203 -1.84 13.38 -6.67
N ILE A 204 -3.04 13.87 -7.00
CA ILE A 204 -3.51 15.18 -6.54
C ILE A 204 -3.69 15.19 -5.02
N SER A 205 -4.22 14.12 -4.43
CA SER A 205 -4.34 14.01 -2.97
C SER A 205 -2.96 13.92 -2.30
N GLY A 206 -2.03 13.15 -2.86
CA GLY A 206 -0.66 13.04 -2.34
C GLY A 206 0.12 14.35 -2.46
N ILE A 207 0.02 15.04 -3.60
CA ILE A 207 0.63 16.36 -3.81
C ILE A 207 -0.09 17.43 -2.98
N GLY A 208 -1.42 17.36 -2.82
CA GLY A 208 -2.18 18.27 -1.98
C GLY A 208 -1.81 18.17 -0.49
N VAL A 209 -1.41 16.98 -0.04
CA VAL A 209 -0.81 16.77 1.29
C VAL A 209 0.64 17.28 1.35
N LEU A 210 1.37 17.29 0.23
CA LEU A 210 2.73 17.85 0.13
C LEU A 210 2.77 19.38 -0.15
N GLY A 211 1.70 19.95 -0.68
CA GLY A 211 1.58 21.34 -1.13
C GLY A 211 0.55 22.17 -0.37
N GLY A 212 -0.25 21.54 0.49
CA GLY A 212 -0.93 22.18 1.61
C GLY A 212 0.01 22.25 2.80
N GLY A 213 1.07 23.04 2.64
CA GLY A 213 1.92 23.51 3.73
C GLY A 213 1.54 24.92 4.17
#